data_AF-A0A7V2H8Y1-F1
#
_entry.id   AF-A0A7V2H8Y1-F1
#
_cell.length_a   1.000
_cell.length_b   1.000
_cell.length_c   1.000
_cell.angle_alpha   90.00
_cell.angle_beta   90.00
_cell.angle_gamma   90.00
#
_symmetry.space_group_name_H-M   'P 1'
#
loop_
_entity.id
_entity.type
_entity.pdbx_description
1 polymer ?
#
loop_
_entity_poly.entity_id
_entity_poly.type
_entity_poly.pdbx_seq_one_letter_code
_entity_poly.pdbx_strand_id
1 'polypeptide(L)'
;MGIFLSTVFAVLPSIIILRYFYRRDSHPEPRHVLLRTFLLGVATIVPAGAIGVLWMITAPLAGNPILAAAGTAFFAAAIPEEFFKFLVVARYSARHPAFNEPMDGIIYGVTASLGFATLENMLYVYSHGWGVAVLRAFTSVPAHACFGALMGYFIAQARLHPTVRTFGWMGYFAATILHGLYNFPLFVIANLAKLPREVSERSGNVLLAVAMFGLFLAVLVLSVIWTALTVRRMNRHQRATAPPPLPVFNR
;
A
#
# COMPACT_ATOMS: atom_id res chain seq x y z
N MET A 1 -15.97 20.04 12.25
CA MET A 1 -15.12 20.07 11.04
C MET A 1 -15.99 19.63 9.86
N GLY A 2 -16.14 20.44 8.81
CA GLY A 2 -17.05 20.14 7.69
C GLY A 2 -16.56 19.02 6.76
N ILE A 3 -17.47 18.43 5.98
CA ILE A 3 -17.21 17.34 5.00
C ILE A 3 -16.04 17.69 4.07
N PHE A 4 -15.95 18.97 3.66
CA PHE A 4 -14.86 19.48 2.84
C PHE A 4 -13.48 19.24 3.49
N LEU A 5 -13.31 19.62 4.75
CA LEU A 5 -12.03 19.47 5.44
C LEU A 5 -11.67 18.00 5.64
N SER A 6 -12.64 17.15 6.00
CA SER A 6 -12.43 15.69 6.08
C SER A 6 -11.95 15.11 4.75
N THR A 7 -12.52 15.57 3.63
CA THR A 7 -12.09 15.16 2.28
C THR A 7 -10.65 15.58 2.01
N VAL A 8 -10.30 16.84 2.31
CA VAL A 8 -8.95 17.37 2.13
C VAL A 8 -7.93 16.55 2.92
N PHE A 9 -8.17 16.31 4.21
CA PHE A 9 -7.27 15.50 5.04
C PHE A 9 -7.19 14.03 4.61
N ALA A 10 -8.25 13.49 4.01
CA ALA A 10 -8.23 12.12 3.50
C ALA A 10 -7.39 11.96 2.21
N VAL A 11 -7.43 12.97 1.32
CA VAL A 11 -6.79 12.92 -0.01
C VAL A 11 -5.36 13.45 0.00
N LEU A 12 -5.09 14.48 0.81
CA LEU A 12 -3.82 15.20 0.81
C LEU A 12 -2.58 14.30 1.03
N PRO A 13 -2.58 13.33 1.96
CA PRO A 13 -1.41 12.46 2.17
C PRO A 13 -1.03 11.68 0.90
N SER A 14 -2.00 11.14 0.17
CA SER A 14 -1.77 10.42 -1.07
C SER A 14 -1.13 11.30 -2.14
N ILE A 15 -1.61 12.55 -2.29
CA ILE A 15 -1.04 13.51 -3.25
C ILE A 15 0.42 13.84 -2.89
N ILE A 16 0.69 14.09 -1.61
CA ILE A 16 2.04 14.43 -1.12
C ILE A 16 3.01 13.27 -1.39
N ILE A 17 2.62 12.04 -1.06
CA ILE A 17 3.46 10.86 -1.26
C ILE A 17 3.66 10.59 -2.75
N LEU A 18 2.61 10.64 -3.57
CA LEU A 18 2.75 10.46 -5.02
C LEU A 18 3.72 11.48 -5.62
N ARG A 19 3.61 12.75 -5.21
CA ARG A 19 4.53 13.82 -5.64
C ARG A 19 5.97 13.55 -5.20
N TYR A 20 6.19 12.98 -4.01
CA TYR A 20 7.51 12.59 -3.55
C TYR A 20 8.14 11.51 -4.44
N PHE A 21 7.40 10.46 -4.78
CA PHE A 21 7.91 9.41 -5.68
C PHE A 21 8.13 9.92 -7.10
N TYR A 22 7.18 10.68 -7.65
CA TYR A 22 7.31 11.28 -8.99
C TYR A 22 8.57 12.15 -9.15
N ARG A 23 8.94 12.91 -8.11
CA ARG A 23 10.17 13.73 -8.12
C ARG A 23 11.47 12.92 -8.02
N ARG A 24 11.38 11.63 -7.68
CA ARG A 24 12.52 10.71 -7.59
C ARG A 24 12.67 9.86 -8.84
N ASP A 25 11.79 10.02 -9.81
CA ASP A 25 11.98 9.47 -11.15
C ASP A 25 12.83 10.44 -11.98
N SER A 26 13.92 9.94 -12.55
CA SER A 26 14.79 10.75 -13.43
C SER A 26 14.27 10.78 -14.87
N HIS A 27 13.38 9.86 -15.24
CA HIS A 27 12.75 9.75 -16.55
C HIS A 27 11.23 9.75 -16.39
N PRO A 28 10.61 10.91 -16.07
CA PRO A 28 9.27 10.96 -15.53
C PRO A 28 8.19 10.32 -16.42
N GLU A 29 7.41 9.43 -15.81
CA GLU A 29 6.27 8.79 -16.47
C GLU A 29 5.23 9.77 -17.03
N PRO A 30 4.55 9.44 -18.15
CA PRO A 30 3.51 10.29 -18.72
C PRO A 30 2.34 10.46 -17.74
N ARG A 31 2.01 11.72 -17.43
CA ARG A 31 0.99 12.07 -16.41
C ARG A 31 -0.37 11.43 -16.65
N HIS A 32 -0.77 11.22 -17.90
CA HIS A 32 -2.05 10.59 -18.23
C HIS A 32 -2.08 9.10 -17.89
N VAL A 33 -0.93 8.39 -17.97
CA VAL A 33 -0.83 6.98 -17.55
C VAL A 33 -0.86 6.91 -16.03
N LEU A 34 -0.12 7.78 -15.33
CA LEU A 34 -0.20 7.89 -13.86
C LEU A 34 -1.62 8.17 -13.37
N LEU A 35 -2.32 9.13 -14.00
CA LEU A 35 -3.70 9.44 -13.65
C LEU A 35 -4.62 8.23 -13.85
N ARG A 36 -4.50 7.52 -14.98
CA ARG A 36 -5.29 6.31 -15.24
C ARG A 36 -4.95 5.20 -14.25
N THR A 37 -3.67 4.96 -13.93
CA THR A 37 -3.25 3.99 -12.92
C THR A 37 -3.80 4.33 -11.54
N PHE A 38 -3.81 5.61 -11.17
CA PHE A 38 -4.38 6.08 -9.91
C PHE A 38 -5.90 5.83 -9.87
N LEU A 39 -6.64 6.21 -10.92
CA LEU A 39 -8.08 6.00 -11.01
C LEU A 39 -8.46 4.52 -11.03
N LEU A 40 -7.68 3.69 -11.71
CA LEU A 40 -7.85 2.22 -11.66
C LEU A 40 -7.61 1.71 -10.23
N GLY A 41 -6.59 2.23 -9.53
CA GLY A 41 -6.37 1.95 -8.10
C GLY A 41 -7.54 2.38 -7.20
N VAL A 42 -8.19 3.51 -7.49
CA VAL A 42 -9.44 3.90 -6.80
C VAL A 42 -10.52 2.85 -7.06
N ALA A 43 -10.67 2.41 -8.31
CA ALA A 43 -11.69 1.44 -8.70
C ALA A 43 -11.49 0.05 -8.06
N THR A 44 -10.26 -0.35 -7.72
CA THR A 44 -10.00 -1.67 -7.10
C THR A 44 -10.60 -1.81 -5.70
N ILE A 45 -10.97 -0.71 -5.03
CA ILE A 45 -11.65 -0.79 -3.73
C ILE A 45 -13.02 -1.46 -3.84
N VAL A 46 -13.71 -1.33 -4.97
CA VAL A 46 -15.07 -1.87 -5.13
C VAL A 46 -15.06 -3.40 -5.04
N PRO A 47 -14.32 -4.12 -5.91
CA PRO A 47 -14.28 -5.58 -5.80
C PRO A 47 -13.52 -6.07 -4.55
N ALA A 48 -12.50 -5.37 -4.08
CA ALA A 48 -11.80 -5.75 -2.85
C ALA A 48 -12.73 -5.63 -1.63
N GLY A 49 -13.44 -4.51 -1.51
CA GLY A 49 -14.40 -4.24 -0.45
C GLY A 49 -15.59 -5.20 -0.50
N ALA A 50 -16.06 -5.60 -1.68
CA ALA A 50 -17.10 -6.63 -1.81
C ALA A 50 -16.66 -7.97 -1.20
N ILE A 51 -15.42 -8.39 -1.43
CA ILE A 51 -14.85 -9.59 -0.78
C ILE A 51 -14.74 -9.38 0.73
N GLY A 52 -14.31 -8.20 1.18
CA GLY A 52 -14.25 -7.87 2.61
C GLY A 52 -15.62 -7.92 3.29
N VAL A 53 -16.68 -7.42 2.64
CA VAL A 53 -18.06 -7.49 3.12
C VAL A 53 -18.56 -8.93 3.14
N LEU A 54 -18.31 -9.70 2.08
CA LEU A 54 -18.66 -11.12 2.05
C LEU A 54 -18.00 -11.89 3.19
N TRP A 55 -16.71 -11.62 3.46
CA TRP A 55 -15.99 -12.18 4.59
C TRP A 55 -16.68 -11.82 5.91
N MET A 56 -17.03 -10.55 6.14
CA MET A 56 -17.72 -10.15 7.37
C MET A 56 -19.07 -10.86 7.60
N ILE A 57 -19.77 -11.26 6.52
CA ILE A 57 -21.08 -11.94 6.60
C ILE A 57 -20.92 -13.46 6.77
N THR A 58 -19.89 -14.05 6.14
CA THR A 58 -19.77 -15.51 5.98
C THR A 58 -18.66 -16.14 6.80
N ALA A 59 -17.72 -15.33 7.31
CA ALA A 59 -16.59 -15.85 8.05
C ALA A 59 -17.08 -16.62 9.28
N PRO A 60 -16.51 -17.80 9.56
CA PRO A 60 -16.79 -18.48 10.80
C PRO A 60 -16.43 -17.53 11.94
N LEU A 61 -17.40 -17.27 12.84
CA LEU A 61 -17.14 -16.57 14.09
C LEU A 61 -16.20 -17.44 14.92
N ALA A 62 -14.90 -17.30 14.69
CA ALA A 62 -13.90 -17.94 15.52
C ALA A 62 -14.02 -17.30 16.90
N GLY A 63 -14.44 -18.08 17.91
CA GLY A 63 -14.46 -17.64 19.31
C GLY A 63 -13.07 -17.24 19.85
N ASN A 64 -12.01 -17.41 19.05
CA ASN A 64 -10.67 -16.95 19.32
C ASN A 64 -10.40 -15.59 18.64
N PRO A 65 -10.16 -14.51 19.42
CA PRO A 65 -9.98 -13.15 18.89
C PRO A 65 -8.74 -13.02 17.98
N ILE A 66 -7.73 -13.86 18.17
CA ILE A 66 -6.48 -13.86 17.38
C ILE A 66 -6.73 -14.51 16.01
N LEU A 67 -7.42 -15.66 15.98
CA LEU A 67 -7.76 -16.32 14.71
C LEU A 67 -8.72 -15.47 13.88
N ALA A 68 -9.70 -14.83 14.51
CA ALA A 68 -10.60 -13.88 13.86
C ALA A 68 -9.82 -12.68 13.27
N ALA A 69 -8.82 -12.17 13.99
CA ALA A 69 -7.95 -11.10 13.52
C ALA A 69 -7.10 -11.54 12.32
N ALA A 70 -6.50 -12.73 12.34
CA ALA A 70 -5.73 -13.27 11.22
C ALA A 70 -6.62 -13.45 9.98
N GLY A 71 -7.81 -14.03 10.16
CA GLY A 71 -8.81 -14.18 9.11
C GLY A 71 -9.13 -12.85 8.42
N THR A 72 -9.48 -11.85 9.22
CA THR A 72 -9.84 -10.51 8.73
C THR A 72 -8.65 -9.81 8.07
N ALA A 73 -7.47 -9.84 8.70
CA ALA A 73 -6.28 -9.15 8.19
C ALA A 73 -5.83 -9.67 6.82
N PHE A 74 -5.87 -10.98 6.61
CA PHE A 74 -5.36 -11.60 5.39
C PHE A 74 -6.44 -11.82 4.35
N PHE A 75 -7.56 -12.47 4.69
CA PHE A 75 -8.57 -12.87 3.71
C PHE A 75 -9.56 -11.76 3.37
N ALA A 76 -9.91 -10.90 4.34
CA ALA A 76 -10.83 -9.80 4.09
C ALA A 76 -10.14 -8.56 3.50
N ALA A 77 -8.90 -8.29 3.93
CA ALA A 77 -8.15 -7.10 3.55
C ALA A 77 -6.96 -7.40 2.62
N ALA A 78 -5.86 -7.96 3.14
CA ALA A 78 -4.59 -7.96 2.41
C ALA A 78 -4.62 -8.70 1.07
N ILE A 79 -5.15 -9.93 1.02
CA ILE A 79 -5.25 -10.75 -0.20
C ILE A 79 -6.06 -10.03 -1.29
N PRO A 80 -7.36 -9.69 -1.06
CA PRO A 80 -8.16 -9.09 -2.13
C PRO A 80 -7.62 -7.74 -2.57
N GLU A 81 -7.21 -6.89 -1.63
CA GLU A 81 -6.72 -5.56 -1.96
C GLU A 81 -5.43 -5.58 -2.79
N GLU A 82 -4.42 -6.33 -2.33
CA GLU A 82 -3.15 -6.40 -3.05
C GLU A 82 -3.29 -7.16 -4.37
N PHE A 83 -4.23 -8.11 -4.47
CA PHE A 83 -4.51 -8.82 -5.73
C PHE A 83 -5.06 -7.87 -6.79
N PHE A 84 -6.06 -7.05 -6.46
CA PHE A 84 -6.62 -6.12 -7.45
C PHE A 84 -5.63 -5.00 -7.80
N LYS A 85 -4.85 -4.49 -6.84
CA LYS A 85 -3.74 -3.55 -7.14
C LYS A 85 -2.69 -4.20 -8.04
N PHE A 86 -2.32 -5.46 -7.78
CA PHE A 86 -1.43 -6.25 -8.63
C PHE A 86 -1.96 -6.34 -10.07
N LEU A 87 -3.25 -6.59 -10.26
CA LEU A 87 -3.84 -6.63 -11.61
C LEU A 87 -3.71 -5.28 -12.33
N VAL A 88 -3.94 -4.15 -11.64
CA VAL A 88 -3.75 -2.81 -12.24
C VAL A 88 -2.30 -2.63 -12.71
N VAL A 89 -1.32 -2.98 -11.88
CA VAL A 89 0.09 -2.79 -12.25
C VAL A 89 0.50 -3.78 -13.34
N ALA A 90 0.23 -5.07 -13.17
CA ALA A 90 0.69 -6.13 -14.06
C ALA A 90 -0.06 -6.19 -15.41
N ARG A 91 -1.34 -5.81 -15.46
CA ARG A 91 -2.18 -5.93 -16.67
C ARG A 91 -2.40 -4.62 -17.39
N TYR A 92 -2.30 -3.48 -16.72
CA TYR A 92 -2.39 -2.16 -17.35
C TYR A 92 -1.01 -1.50 -17.44
N SER A 93 -0.39 -1.15 -16.31
CA SER A 93 0.83 -0.31 -16.32
C SER A 93 2.02 -1.01 -16.98
N ALA A 94 2.30 -2.27 -16.63
CA ALA A 94 3.42 -3.06 -17.16
C ALA A 94 3.28 -3.43 -18.66
N ARG A 95 2.11 -3.20 -19.26
CA ARG A 95 1.89 -3.36 -20.71
C ARG A 95 2.02 -2.05 -21.48
N HIS A 96 2.10 -0.92 -20.78
CA HIS A 96 2.26 0.37 -21.42
C HIS A 96 3.69 0.51 -21.98
N PRO A 97 3.90 1.10 -23.17
CA PRO A 97 5.24 1.28 -23.73
C PRO A 97 6.18 2.16 -22.90
N ALA A 98 5.61 3.03 -22.06
CA ALA A 98 6.38 3.87 -21.15
C ALA A 98 7.06 3.05 -20.04
N PHE A 99 6.55 1.85 -19.71
CA PHE A 99 7.17 0.97 -18.72
C PHE A 99 8.41 0.31 -19.34
N ASN A 100 9.57 0.88 -19.10
CA ASN A 100 10.84 0.47 -19.70
C ASN A 100 12.01 0.41 -18.71
N GLU A 101 11.82 0.85 -17.46
CA GLU A 101 12.83 0.85 -16.40
C GLU A 101 12.30 0.30 -15.06
N PRO A 102 13.19 -0.22 -14.18
CA PRO A 102 12.77 -0.76 -12.88
C PRO A 102 12.07 0.26 -11.96
N MET A 103 12.43 1.53 -12.06
CA MET A 103 11.84 2.62 -11.26
C MET A 103 10.36 2.84 -11.62
N ASP A 104 9.98 2.64 -12.87
CA ASP A 104 8.62 2.80 -13.38
C ASP A 104 7.67 1.87 -12.65
N GLY A 105 8.07 0.62 -12.43
CA GLY A 105 7.26 -0.31 -11.65
C GLY A 105 7.00 0.18 -10.24
N ILE A 106 8.01 0.77 -9.57
CA ILE A 106 7.83 1.40 -8.25
C ILE A 106 6.83 2.56 -8.36
N ILE A 107 7.00 3.46 -9.33
CA ILE A 107 6.12 4.61 -9.55
C ILE A 107 4.67 4.16 -9.78
N TYR A 108 4.45 3.22 -10.70
CA TYR A 108 3.13 2.71 -11.03
C TYR A 108 2.50 1.91 -9.88
N GLY A 109 3.30 1.11 -9.17
CA GLY A 109 2.86 0.38 -7.98
C GLY A 109 2.39 1.32 -6.86
N VAL A 110 3.21 2.32 -6.53
CA VAL A 110 2.84 3.39 -5.59
C VAL A 110 1.58 4.10 -6.06
N THR A 111 1.49 4.43 -7.35
CA THR A 111 0.35 5.17 -7.91
C THR A 111 -0.96 4.40 -7.78
N ALA A 112 -0.98 3.11 -8.11
CA ALA A 112 -2.15 2.26 -7.96
C ALA A 112 -2.55 2.11 -6.48
N SER A 113 -1.58 1.86 -5.60
CA SER A 113 -1.83 1.71 -4.16
C SER A 113 -2.30 3.00 -3.49
N LEU A 114 -1.81 4.17 -3.91
CA LEU A 114 -2.27 5.46 -3.41
C LEU A 114 -3.68 5.82 -3.93
N GLY A 115 -4.04 5.39 -5.14
CA GLY A 115 -5.41 5.48 -5.63
C GLY A 115 -6.37 4.73 -4.70
N PHE A 116 -6.05 3.47 -4.42
CA PHE A 116 -6.81 2.65 -3.46
C PHE A 116 -6.88 3.29 -2.08
N ALA A 117 -5.71 3.66 -1.52
CA ALA A 117 -5.59 4.21 -0.18
C ALA A 117 -6.36 5.53 -0.03
N THR A 118 -6.51 6.31 -1.10
CA THR A 118 -7.26 7.58 -1.07
C THR A 118 -8.73 7.34 -0.77
N LEU A 119 -9.39 6.47 -1.55
CA LEU A 119 -10.81 6.20 -1.34
C LEU A 119 -11.02 5.43 -0.03
N GLU A 120 -10.13 4.50 0.31
CA GLU A 120 -10.20 3.80 1.58
C GLU A 120 -10.08 4.78 2.77
N ASN A 121 -9.11 5.70 2.73
CA ASN A 121 -8.94 6.71 3.77
C ASN A 121 -10.17 7.61 3.89
N MET A 122 -10.79 8.00 2.77
CA MET A 122 -12.06 8.75 2.80
C MET A 122 -13.16 7.98 3.51
N LEU A 123 -13.36 6.70 3.19
CA LEU A 123 -14.36 5.85 3.85
C LEU A 123 -14.11 5.73 5.36
N TYR A 124 -12.85 5.54 5.78
CA TYR A 124 -12.51 5.48 7.20
C TYR A 124 -12.79 6.80 7.92
N VAL A 125 -12.42 7.93 7.32
CA VAL A 125 -12.61 9.26 7.90
C VAL A 125 -14.10 9.63 8.01
N TYR A 126 -14.91 9.27 7.03
CA TYR A 126 -16.35 9.48 7.08
C TYR A 126 -17.04 8.62 8.15
N SER A 127 -16.55 7.41 8.38
CA SER A 127 -17.11 6.49 9.37
C SER A 127 -16.64 6.76 10.81
N HIS A 128 -15.42 7.27 11.01
CA HIS A 128 -14.79 7.34 12.33
C HIS A 128 -14.33 8.76 12.74
N GLY A 129 -14.51 9.75 11.87
CA GLY A 129 -14.15 11.14 12.12
C GLY A 129 -12.71 11.50 11.74
N TRP A 130 -12.42 12.81 11.83
CA TRP A 130 -11.19 13.41 11.30
C TRP A 130 -9.92 13.00 12.04
N GLY A 131 -9.99 12.63 13.33
CA GLY A 131 -8.82 12.19 14.10
C GLY A 131 -8.15 10.96 13.48
N VAL A 132 -8.97 10.08 12.88
CA VAL A 132 -8.49 8.92 12.12
C VAL A 132 -7.73 9.34 10.85
N ALA A 133 -8.09 10.46 10.23
CA ALA A 133 -7.38 10.98 9.05
C ALA A 133 -5.91 11.27 9.36
N VAL A 134 -5.65 11.89 10.52
CA VAL A 134 -4.30 12.24 10.96
C VAL A 134 -3.47 10.99 11.19
N LEU A 135 -4.01 10.02 11.93
CA LEU A 135 -3.29 8.77 12.19
C LEU A 135 -2.97 8.03 10.88
N ARG A 136 -3.95 7.92 9.97
CA ARG A 136 -3.80 7.22 8.70
C ARG A 136 -2.83 7.91 7.75
N ALA A 137 -2.72 9.24 7.80
CA ALA A 137 -1.75 10.00 7.03
C ALA A 137 -0.29 9.61 7.32
N PHE A 138 0.01 9.17 8.54
CA PHE A 138 1.35 8.74 8.95
C PHE A 138 1.54 7.21 9.01
N THR A 139 0.45 6.45 8.87
CA THR A 139 0.47 4.99 9.04
C THR A 139 0.00 4.28 7.77
N SER A 140 -1.31 4.13 7.56
CA SER A 140 -1.84 3.28 6.49
C SER A 140 -1.57 3.82 5.09
N VAL A 141 -1.66 5.13 4.87
CA VAL A 141 -1.41 5.71 3.54
C VAL A 141 0.06 5.53 3.12
N PRO A 142 1.07 5.83 3.97
CA PRO A 142 2.46 5.44 3.71
C PRO A 142 2.67 3.93 3.56
N ALA A 143 2.00 3.10 4.36
CA ALA A 143 2.12 1.64 4.27
C ALA A 143 1.68 1.13 2.88
N HIS A 144 0.52 1.58 2.38
CA HIS A 144 0.07 1.23 1.03
C HIS A 144 1.05 1.67 -0.06
N ALA A 145 1.64 2.87 0.06
CA ALA A 145 2.68 3.30 -0.87
C ALA A 145 3.90 2.37 -0.84
N CYS A 146 4.34 1.93 0.35
CA CYS A 146 5.48 1.02 0.50
C CYS A 146 5.18 -0.37 -0.07
N PHE A 147 3.98 -0.92 0.18
CA PHE A 147 3.56 -2.22 -0.37
C PHE A 147 3.42 -2.15 -1.90
N GLY A 148 2.86 -1.05 -2.42
CA GLY A 148 2.80 -0.75 -3.84
C GLY A 148 4.19 -0.66 -4.48
N ALA A 149 5.14 0.03 -3.82
CA ALA A 149 6.52 0.13 -4.29
C ALA A 149 7.21 -1.25 -4.35
N LEU A 150 7.03 -2.09 -3.32
CA LEU A 150 7.57 -3.44 -3.27
C LEU A 150 7.01 -4.32 -4.39
N MET A 151 5.69 -4.37 -4.51
CA MET A 151 5.01 -5.12 -5.57
C MET A 151 5.45 -4.63 -6.95
N GLY A 152 5.44 -3.31 -7.15
CA GLY A 152 5.84 -2.66 -8.39
C GLY A 152 7.27 -2.97 -8.81
N TYR A 153 8.21 -2.94 -7.87
CA TYR A 153 9.61 -3.34 -8.10
C TYR A 153 9.70 -4.76 -8.66
N PHE A 154 9.05 -5.73 -8.03
CA PHE A 154 9.11 -7.12 -8.48
C PHE A 154 8.39 -7.35 -9.82
N ILE A 155 7.30 -6.64 -10.09
CA ILE A 155 6.66 -6.64 -11.41
C ILE A 155 7.62 -6.09 -12.47
N ALA A 156 8.36 -5.02 -12.16
CA ALA A 156 9.35 -4.47 -13.09
C ALA A 156 10.44 -5.46 -13.42
N GLN A 157 11.00 -6.12 -12.40
CA GLN A 157 12.00 -7.17 -12.61
C GLN A 157 11.46 -8.29 -13.51
N ALA A 158 10.24 -8.77 -13.27
CA ALA A 158 9.62 -9.81 -14.08
C ALA A 158 9.29 -9.36 -15.52
N ARG A 159 8.99 -8.07 -15.72
CA ARG A 159 8.62 -7.49 -17.01
C ARG A 159 9.85 -7.20 -17.89
N LEU A 160 10.95 -6.78 -17.28
CA LEU A 160 12.18 -6.35 -17.97
C LEU A 160 13.20 -7.48 -18.13
N HIS A 161 13.09 -8.55 -17.33
CA HIS A 161 14.00 -9.69 -17.38
C HIS A 161 13.23 -11.00 -17.63
N PRO A 162 13.22 -11.54 -18.87
CA PRO A 162 12.44 -12.73 -19.23
C PRO A 162 12.73 -13.99 -18.41
N THR A 163 13.95 -14.12 -17.89
CA THR A 163 14.41 -15.27 -17.08
C THR A 163 13.76 -15.35 -15.70
N VAL A 164 13.18 -14.26 -15.21
CA VAL A 164 12.60 -14.16 -13.85
C VAL A 164 11.11 -13.77 -13.89
N ARG A 165 10.40 -14.16 -14.94
CA ARG A 165 9.00 -13.76 -15.19
C ARG A 165 8.03 -14.13 -14.04
N THR A 166 8.31 -15.18 -13.26
CA THR A 166 7.52 -15.58 -12.09
C THR A 166 7.68 -14.62 -10.90
N PHE A 167 8.71 -13.76 -10.89
CA PHE A 167 8.99 -12.83 -9.78
C PHE A 167 7.87 -11.80 -9.57
N GLY A 168 7.04 -11.54 -10.59
CA GLY A 168 5.89 -10.65 -10.44
C GLY A 168 4.92 -11.15 -9.36
N TRP A 169 4.69 -12.47 -9.29
CA TRP A 169 3.87 -13.08 -8.24
C TRP A 169 4.52 -12.99 -6.86
N MET A 170 5.85 -13.05 -6.79
CA MET A 170 6.59 -12.83 -5.54
C MET A 170 6.32 -11.43 -4.98
N GLY A 171 6.22 -10.42 -5.86
CA GLY A 171 5.80 -9.06 -5.47
C GLY A 171 4.42 -9.02 -4.83
N TYR A 172 3.44 -9.68 -5.45
CA TYR A 172 2.09 -9.80 -4.90
C TYR A 172 2.08 -10.49 -3.53
N PHE A 173 2.71 -11.67 -3.41
CA PHE A 173 2.74 -12.40 -2.14
C PHE A 173 3.48 -11.64 -1.04
N ALA A 174 4.62 -11.00 -1.36
CA ALA A 174 5.37 -10.21 -0.40
C ALA A 174 4.57 -8.99 0.09
N ALA A 175 3.92 -8.25 -0.82
CA ALA A 175 3.04 -7.14 -0.46
C ALA A 175 1.84 -7.61 0.39
N THR A 176 1.23 -8.74 0.02
CA THR A 176 0.11 -9.34 0.77
C THR A 176 0.54 -9.73 2.18
N ILE A 177 1.71 -10.35 2.35
CA ILE A 177 2.23 -10.75 3.66
C ILE A 177 2.48 -9.51 4.53
N LEU A 178 3.17 -8.49 4.00
CA LEU A 178 3.45 -7.27 4.76
C LEU A 178 2.17 -6.52 5.12
N HIS A 179 1.21 -6.44 4.20
CA HIS A 179 -0.06 -5.79 4.45
C HIS A 179 -0.89 -6.57 5.50
N GLY A 180 -0.93 -7.90 5.40
CA GLY A 180 -1.56 -8.74 6.42
C GLY A 180 -0.90 -8.60 7.79
N LEU A 181 0.44 -8.57 7.83
CA LEU A 181 1.21 -8.33 9.07
C LEU A 181 1.08 -6.90 9.62
N TYR A 182 0.72 -5.93 8.78
CA TYR A 182 0.38 -4.57 9.18
C TYR A 182 -1.01 -4.52 9.84
N ASN A 183 -2.01 -5.19 9.25
CA ASN A 183 -3.39 -5.18 9.74
C ASN A 183 -3.62 -6.14 10.91
N PHE A 184 -2.96 -7.30 10.93
CA PHE A 184 -3.16 -8.34 11.93
C PHE A 184 -3.02 -7.84 13.37
N PRO A 185 -1.94 -7.11 13.75
CA PRO A 185 -1.79 -6.64 15.10
C PRO A 185 -2.88 -5.64 15.51
N LEU A 186 -3.32 -4.78 14.57
CA LEU A 186 -4.41 -3.83 14.80
C LEU A 186 -5.74 -4.54 15.07
N PHE A 187 -6.05 -5.58 14.29
CA PHE A 187 -7.25 -6.39 14.51
C PHE A 187 -7.21 -7.20 15.80
N VAL A 188 -6.03 -7.71 16.21
CA VAL A 188 -5.87 -8.38 17.51
C VAL A 188 -6.20 -7.40 18.64
N ILE A 189 -5.59 -6.21 18.63
CA ILE A 189 -5.83 -5.17 19.64
C ILE A 189 -7.32 -4.80 19.68
N ALA A 190 -7.93 -4.58 18.50
CA ALA A 190 -9.35 -4.23 18.41
C ALA A 190 -10.28 -5.36 18.91
N ASN A 191 -9.95 -6.63 18.66
CA ASN A 191 -10.75 -7.76 19.11
C ASN A 191 -10.60 -7.99 20.62
N LEU A 192 -9.41 -7.82 21.18
CA LEU A 192 -9.19 -7.89 22.63
C LEU A 192 -9.98 -6.80 23.37
N ALA A 193 -9.99 -5.57 22.83
CA ALA A 193 -10.72 -4.44 23.40
C ALA A 193 -12.25 -4.62 23.40
N LYS A 194 -12.80 -5.58 22.63
CA LYS A 194 -14.23 -5.92 22.62
C LYS A 194 -14.62 -6.95 23.68
N LEU A 195 -13.65 -7.58 24.35
CA LEU A 195 -13.92 -8.55 25.42
C LEU A 195 -14.45 -7.84 26.68
N PRO A 196 -15.13 -8.55 27.60
CA PRO A 196 -15.48 -8.00 28.91
C PRO A 196 -14.25 -7.38 29.59
N ARG A 197 -14.42 -6.23 30.26
CA ARG A 197 -13.30 -5.44 30.81
C ARG A 197 -12.33 -6.27 31.65
N GLU A 198 -12.85 -7.12 32.53
CA GLU A 198 -12.06 -8.03 33.38
C GLU A 198 -11.14 -8.97 32.57
N VAL A 199 -11.60 -9.40 31.40
CA VAL A 199 -10.83 -10.25 30.49
C VAL A 199 -9.85 -9.40 29.68
N SER A 200 -10.29 -8.27 29.14
CA SER A 200 -9.45 -7.37 28.34
C SER A 200 -8.27 -6.80 29.14
N GLU A 201 -8.50 -6.43 30.40
CA GLU A 201 -7.50 -5.80 31.28
C GLU A 201 -6.60 -6.82 31.99
N ARG A 202 -6.81 -8.12 31.77
CA ARG A 202 -5.88 -9.15 32.25
C ARG A 202 -4.48 -8.88 31.73
N SER A 203 -3.47 -8.92 32.60
CA SER A 203 -2.08 -8.54 32.27
C SER A 203 -1.53 -9.23 31.02
N GLY A 204 -1.91 -10.48 30.78
CA GLY A 204 -1.53 -11.21 29.56
C GLY A 204 -2.06 -10.60 28.27
N ASN A 205 -3.32 -10.13 28.26
CA ASN A 205 -3.94 -9.49 27.10
C ASN A 205 -3.39 -8.08 26.87
N VAL A 206 -3.12 -7.33 27.94
CA VAL A 206 -2.45 -6.03 27.86
C VAL A 206 -1.04 -6.18 27.29
N LEU A 207 -0.25 -7.14 27.79
CA LEU A 207 1.09 -7.42 27.27
C LEU A 207 1.05 -7.85 25.80
N LEU A 208 0.09 -8.69 25.42
CA LEU A 208 -0.11 -9.09 24.03
C LEU A 208 -0.44 -7.89 23.14
N ALA A 209 -1.33 -6.99 23.57
CA ALA A 209 -1.68 -5.77 22.83
C ALA A 209 -0.45 -4.85 22.62
N VAL A 210 0.39 -4.69 23.64
CA VAL A 210 1.66 -3.94 23.53
C VAL A 210 2.61 -4.60 22.53
N ALA A 211 2.76 -5.93 22.59
CA ALA A 211 3.60 -6.67 21.64
C ALA A 211 3.08 -6.53 20.20
N MET A 212 1.75 -6.60 20.00
CA MET A 212 1.10 -6.39 18.71
C MET A 212 1.34 -4.97 18.19
N PHE A 213 1.25 -3.96 19.03
CA PHE A 213 1.56 -2.59 18.62
C PHE A 213 3.03 -2.43 18.20
N GLY A 214 3.96 -3.08 18.92
CA GLY A 214 5.36 -3.14 18.53
C GLY A 214 5.58 -3.78 17.15
N LEU A 215 4.90 -4.91 16.88
CA LEU A 215 4.94 -5.58 15.57
C LEU A 215 4.41 -4.69 14.45
N PHE A 216 3.27 -4.03 14.66
CA PHE A 216 2.71 -3.05 13.73
C PHE A 216 3.71 -1.95 13.36
N LEU A 217 4.36 -1.35 14.38
CA LEU A 217 5.37 -0.31 14.16
C LEU A 217 6.60 -0.86 13.42
N ALA A 218 7.06 -2.06 13.77
CA ALA A 218 8.20 -2.69 13.11
C ALA A 218 7.91 -2.92 11.62
N VAL A 219 6.75 -3.47 11.27
CA VAL A 219 6.35 -3.70 9.87
C VAL A 219 6.30 -2.37 9.10
N LEU A 220 5.69 -1.32 9.68
CA LEU A 220 5.62 0.00 9.05
C LEU A 220 7.02 0.60 8.82
N VAL A 221 7.85 0.64 9.87
CA VAL A 221 9.19 1.27 9.81
C VAL A 221 10.11 0.52 8.85
N LEU A 222 10.14 -0.82 8.91
CA LEU A 222 10.95 -1.63 8.01
C LEU A 222 10.51 -1.48 6.55
N SER A 223 9.21 -1.40 6.29
CA SER A 223 8.67 -1.14 4.96
C SER A 223 9.12 0.23 4.43
N VAL A 224 9.02 1.28 5.25
CA VAL A 224 9.48 2.63 4.88
C VAL A 224 10.97 2.66 4.61
N ILE A 225 11.79 2.04 5.47
CA ILE A 225 13.25 1.98 5.29
C ILE A 225 13.59 1.24 3.99
N TRP A 226 13.02 0.05 3.79
CA TRP A 226 13.27 -0.74 2.59
C TRP A 226 12.89 0.03 1.31
N THR A 227 11.71 0.68 1.30
CA THR A 227 11.26 1.48 0.16
C THR A 227 12.18 2.67 -0.08
N ALA A 228 12.59 3.40 0.97
CA ALA A 228 13.47 4.54 0.84
C ALA A 228 14.85 4.15 0.28
N LEU A 229 15.43 3.04 0.76
CA LEU A 229 16.71 2.52 0.27
C LEU A 229 16.60 2.07 -1.19
N THR A 230 15.54 1.35 -1.55
CA THR A 230 15.30 0.87 -2.92
C THR A 230 15.12 2.02 -3.90
N VAL A 231 14.28 3.01 -3.57
CA VAL A 231 14.08 4.22 -4.40
C VAL A 231 15.38 4.99 -4.59
N ARG A 232 16.17 5.17 -3.52
CA ARG A 232 17.48 5.85 -3.61
C ARG A 232 18.43 5.10 -4.54
N ARG A 233 18.47 3.77 -4.43
CA ARG A 233 19.30 2.91 -5.29
C ARG A 233 18.88 3.00 -6.76
N MET A 234 17.58 2.91 -7.04
CA MET A 234 17.04 3.00 -8.40
C MET A 234 17.27 4.39 -9.01
N ASN A 235 17.01 5.46 -8.28
CA ASN A 235 17.26 6.82 -8.77
C ASN A 235 18.74 7.05 -9.11
N ARG A 236 19.66 6.56 -8.28
CA ARG A 236 21.12 6.62 -8.57
C ARG A 236 21.47 5.86 -9.84
N HIS A 237 20.88 4.69 -10.04
CA HIS A 237 21.10 3.88 -11.23
C HIS A 237 20.61 4.61 -12.50
N GLN A 238 19.38 5.12 -12.51
CA GLN A 238 18.83 5.90 -13.63
C GLN A 238 19.73 7.08 -14.02
N ARG A 239 20.21 7.84 -13.02
CA ARG A 239 21.11 8.98 -13.26
C ARG A 239 22.47 8.58 -13.83
N ALA A 240 22.98 7.40 -13.46
CA ALA A 240 24.25 6.90 -13.95
C ALA A 240 24.17 6.35 -15.38
N THR A 241 23.00 5.88 -15.79
CA THR A 241 22.74 5.34 -17.14
C THR A 241 22.15 6.36 -18.11
N ALA A 242 21.87 7.58 -17.64
CA ALA A 242 21.36 8.64 -18.50
C ALA A 242 22.41 9.04 -19.56
N PRO A 243 22.02 9.22 -20.83
CA PRO A 243 22.95 9.71 -21.85
C PRO A 243 23.49 11.10 -21.47
N PRO A 244 24.75 11.41 -21.81
CA PRO A 244 25.32 12.73 -21.52
C PRO A 244 24.45 13.83 -22.15
N PRO A 245 24.36 15.02 -21.52
CA PRO A 245 23.61 16.12 -22.10
C PRO A 245 24.15 16.42 -23.50
N LEU A 246 23.24 16.62 -24.47
CA LEU A 246 23.62 17.04 -25.81
C LEU A 246 24.51 18.28 -25.71
N PRO A 247 25.61 18.35 -26.48
CA PRO A 247 26.46 19.54 -26.48
C PRO A 247 25.58 20.76 -26.78
N VAL A 248 25.60 21.73 -25.87
CA VAL A 248 24.92 23.01 -26.05
C VAL A 248 25.71 23.73 -27.14
N PHE A 249 25.28 23.59 -28.38
CA PHE A 249 25.77 24.44 -29.46
C PHE A 249 25.25 25.85 -29.18
N ASN A 250 26.09 26.70 -28.59
CA ASN A 250 25.85 28.14 -28.57
C ASN A 250 25.72 28.58 -30.04
N ARG A 251 24.53 29.07 -30.41
CA ARG A 251 24.29 29.78 -31.65
C ARG A 251 24.53 31.27 -31.43
#